data_AF-A0A1V6IMR9-F1
#
_entry.id   AF-A0A1V6IMR9-F1
#
_cell.length_a   1.000
_cell.length_b   1.000
_cell.length_c   1.000
_cell.angle_alpha   90.00
_cell.angle_beta   90.00
_cell.angle_gamma   90.00
#
_symmetry.space_group_name_H-M   'P 1'
#
loop_
_entity.id
_entity.type
_entity.pdbx_description
1 polymer ?
#
loop_
_entity_poly.entity_id
_entity_poly.type
_entity_poly.pdbx_seq_one_letter_code
_entity_poly.pdbx_strand_id
1 'polypeptide(L)'
;MSKMKLIEEIKLDNGLDLRIFDLSRSIATDTVKVEVSFQTNVLLKESFFTSTEDYRLVKNIMGDELAYEHTMERTFVSKDNEDSTRNELISTFKHNSLGYLSAANFAQKMALSKLREIKSNPHKYRSHAQSDKKA
;
A
#
# COMPACT_ATOMS: atom_id res chain seq x y z
N MET A 1 -11.25 16.35 -8.42
CA MET A 1 -10.55 15.11 -7.99
C MET A 1 -9.22 15.07 -8.74
N SER A 2 -8.07 15.17 -8.04
CA SER A 2 -6.79 14.90 -8.70
C SER A 2 -6.81 13.45 -9.19
N LYS A 3 -6.55 13.26 -10.47
CA LYS A 3 -6.60 11.95 -11.13
C LYS A 3 -5.29 11.23 -10.86
N MET A 4 -5.33 10.07 -10.21
CA MET A 4 -4.17 9.19 -10.13
C MET A 4 -3.81 8.75 -11.55
N LYS A 5 -2.56 8.96 -11.95
CA LYS A 5 -2.06 8.54 -13.27
C LYS A 5 -1.09 7.38 -13.08
N LEU A 6 -1.40 6.22 -13.65
CA LEU A 6 -0.48 5.09 -13.67
C LEU A 6 0.80 5.49 -14.43
N ILE A 7 1.95 5.34 -13.77
CA ILE A 7 3.28 5.57 -14.34
C ILE A 7 3.83 4.26 -14.88
N GLU A 8 3.79 3.22 -14.06
CA GLU A 8 4.47 1.94 -14.31
C GLU A 8 3.78 0.81 -13.54
N GLU A 9 3.83 -0.39 -14.08
CA GLU A 9 3.44 -1.63 -13.42
C GLU A 9 4.60 -2.63 -13.51
N ILE A 10 4.96 -3.23 -12.38
CA ILE A 10 6.11 -4.12 -12.23
C ILE A 10 5.63 -5.44 -11.66
N LYS A 11 5.86 -6.52 -12.40
CA LYS A 11 5.64 -7.88 -11.88
C LYS A 11 6.82 -8.28 -11.00
N LEU A 12 6.54 -8.59 -9.74
CA LEU A 12 7.53 -8.97 -8.74
C LEU A 12 7.80 -10.48 -8.76
N ASP A 13 8.97 -10.89 -8.26
CA ASP A 13 9.41 -12.30 -8.26
C ASP A 13 8.49 -13.23 -7.46
N ASN A 14 7.76 -12.69 -6.49
CA ASN A 14 6.76 -13.42 -5.70
C ASN A 14 5.36 -13.46 -6.34
N GLY A 15 5.23 -12.97 -7.58
CA GLY A 15 4.01 -12.99 -8.38
C GLY A 15 3.05 -11.82 -8.14
N LEU A 16 3.40 -10.88 -7.26
CA LEU A 16 2.62 -9.66 -7.03
C LEU A 16 2.84 -8.64 -8.16
N ASP A 17 1.86 -7.77 -8.37
CA ASP A 17 1.93 -6.67 -9.34
C ASP A 17 1.98 -5.33 -8.60
N LEU A 18 3.16 -4.70 -8.61
CA LEU A 18 3.39 -3.39 -8.04
C LEU A 18 3.01 -2.32 -9.06
N ARG A 19 2.02 -1.49 -8.72
CA ARG A 19 1.58 -0.34 -9.52
C ARG A 19 2.10 0.95 -8.92
N ILE A 20 2.68 1.80 -9.75
CA ILE A 20 3.25 3.09 -9.35
C ILE A 20 2.39 4.19 -9.98
N PHE A 21 1.86 5.07 -9.15
CA PHE A 21 0.96 6.15 -9.56
C PHE A 21 1.55 7.52 -9.26
N ASP A 22 1.30 8.45 -10.17
CA ASP A 22 1.49 9.87 -9.96
C ASP A 22 0.22 10.48 -9.31
N LEU A 23 0.42 11.14 -8.18
CA LEU A 23 -0.60 11.88 -7.41
C LEU A 23 -0.29 13.39 -7.35
N SER A 24 0.67 13.84 -8.15
CA SER A 24 1.18 15.21 -8.09
C SER A 24 0.11 16.24 -8.43
N ARG A 25 0.27 17.41 -7.83
CA ARG A 25 -0.66 18.52 -8.05
C ARG A 25 0.05 19.86 -7.92
N SER A 26 -0.34 20.81 -8.75
CA SER A 26 0.07 22.20 -8.59
C SER A 26 -0.49 22.75 -7.27
N ILE A 27 0.35 23.49 -6.56
CA ILE A 27 -0.02 24.20 -5.32
C ILE A 27 0.13 25.72 -5.46
N ALA A 28 0.90 26.19 -6.46
CA ALA A 28 0.95 27.56 -6.94
C ALA A 28 1.32 27.57 -8.44
N THR A 29 1.42 28.75 -9.07
CA THR A 29 1.73 28.90 -10.50
C THR A 29 2.97 28.12 -10.94
N ASP A 30 4.07 28.25 -10.18
CA ASP A 30 5.36 27.65 -10.50
C ASP A 30 5.79 26.62 -9.45
N THR A 31 4.84 26.14 -8.65
CA THR A 31 5.13 25.24 -7.53
C THR A 31 4.18 24.06 -7.53
N VAL A 32 4.76 22.86 -7.41
CA VAL A 32 4.06 21.59 -7.38
C VAL A 32 4.36 20.81 -6.10
N LYS A 33 3.40 20.03 -5.65
CA LYS A 33 3.64 18.90 -4.75
C LYS A 33 3.82 17.68 -5.64
N VAL A 34 5.01 17.08 -5.60
CA VAL A 34 5.29 15.82 -6.28
C VAL A 34 4.95 14.70 -5.31
N GLU A 35 4.04 13.81 -5.70
CA GLU A 35 3.55 12.71 -4.87
C GLU A 35 3.47 11.45 -5.72
N VAL A 36 4.04 10.36 -5.21
CA VAL A 36 4.08 9.06 -5.87
C VAL A 36 3.56 8.00 -4.91
N SER A 37 2.58 7.21 -5.35
CA SER A 37 2.02 6.09 -4.59
C SER A 37 2.46 4.76 -5.19
N PHE A 38 2.90 3.85 -4.33
CA PHE A 38 3.34 2.49 -4.65
C PHE A 38 2.33 1.52 -4.05
N GLN A 39 1.62 0.79 -4.91
CA GLN A 39 0.47 -0.01 -4.51
C GLN A 39 0.55 -1.45 -5.00
N THR A 40 0.23 -2.42 -4.15
CA THR A 40 0.02 -3.82 -4.53
C THR A 40 -1.09 -4.43 -3.68
N ASN A 41 -1.81 -5.40 -4.22
CA ASN A 41 -2.79 -6.18 -3.47
C ASN A 41 -2.23 -7.57 -3.21
N VAL A 42 -2.46 -8.07 -2.00
CA VAL A 42 -2.07 -9.43 -1.59
C VAL A 42 -3.34 -10.22 -1.30
N LEU A 43 -3.52 -11.33 -2.02
CA LEU A 43 -4.58 -12.29 -1.69
C LEU A 43 -4.33 -12.88 -0.30
N LEU A 44 -5.32 -12.78 0.58
CA LEU A 44 -5.27 -13.35 1.91
C LEU A 44 -5.43 -14.87 1.82
N LYS A 45 -4.46 -15.61 2.38
CA LYS A 45 -4.47 -17.08 2.40
C LYS A 45 -4.47 -17.57 3.84
N GLU A 46 -5.25 -18.61 4.10
CA GLU A 46 -5.27 -19.28 5.41
C GLU A 46 -3.89 -19.83 5.79
N SER A 47 -3.12 -20.31 4.80
CA SER A 47 -1.75 -20.83 4.97
C SER A 47 -0.75 -19.81 5.51
N PHE A 48 -1.09 -18.52 5.59
CA PHE A 48 -0.23 -17.51 6.21
C PHE A 48 -0.26 -17.57 7.74
N PHE A 49 -1.25 -18.24 8.31
CA PHE A 49 -1.53 -18.26 9.74
C PHE A 49 -1.33 -19.65 10.32
N THR A 50 -0.97 -19.70 11.60
CA THR A 50 -0.91 -20.96 12.36
C THR A 50 -2.28 -21.38 12.89
N SER A 51 -3.22 -20.43 13.00
CA SER A 51 -4.58 -20.65 13.51
C SER A 51 -5.62 -20.20 12.49
N THR A 52 -6.56 -21.08 12.18
CA THR A 52 -7.73 -20.76 11.35
C THR A 52 -8.56 -19.60 11.93
N GLU A 53 -8.62 -19.47 13.25
CA GLU A 53 -9.34 -18.36 13.89
C GLU A 53 -8.65 -17.02 13.65
N ASP A 54 -7.31 -17.01 13.61
CA ASP A 54 -6.55 -15.79 13.28
C ASP A 54 -6.75 -15.38 11.81
N TYR A 55 -6.77 -16.35 10.90
CA TYR A 55 -7.14 -16.11 9.51
C TYR A 55 -8.54 -15.53 9.37
N ARG A 56 -9.55 -16.17 9.99
CA ARG A 56 -10.94 -15.70 9.97
C ARG A 56 -11.08 -14.30 10.54
N LEU A 57 -10.38 -14.00 11.64
CA LEU A 57 -10.38 -12.67 12.24
C LEU A 57 -9.89 -11.61 11.25
N VAL A 58 -8.75 -11.85 10.59
CA VAL A 58 -8.22 -10.90 9.59
C VAL A 58 -9.16 -10.79 8.39
N LYS A 59 -9.65 -11.91 7.87
CA LYS A 59 -10.57 -11.96 6.73
C LYS A 59 -11.87 -11.21 7.00
N ASN A 60 -12.48 -11.39 8.17
CA ASN A 60 -13.72 -10.71 8.52
C ASN A 60 -13.56 -9.19 8.66
N ILE A 61 -12.35 -8.70 8.96
CA ILE A 61 -12.09 -7.27 9.13
C ILE A 61 -11.58 -6.62 7.84
N MET A 62 -10.73 -7.31 7.09
CA MET A 62 -9.99 -6.75 5.96
C MET A 62 -10.50 -7.24 4.60
N GLY A 63 -11.30 -8.31 4.56
CA GLY A 63 -11.73 -8.97 3.34
C GLY A 63 -10.72 -10.00 2.81
N ASP A 64 -10.87 -10.33 1.52
CA ASP A 64 -10.05 -11.34 0.83
C ASP A 64 -8.70 -10.82 0.32
N GLU A 65 -8.53 -9.49 0.26
CA GLU A 65 -7.31 -8.85 -0.21
C GLU A 65 -6.77 -7.86 0.82
N LEU A 66 -5.45 -7.85 0.99
CA LEU A 66 -4.75 -6.84 1.77
C LEU A 66 -4.11 -5.83 0.81
N ALA A 67 -4.54 -4.57 0.90
CA ALA A 67 -3.94 -3.47 0.16
C ALA A 67 -2.65 -3.00 0.85
N TYR A 68 -1.53 -3.06 0.13
CA TYR A 68 -0.31 -2.36 0.49
C TYR A 68 -0.29 -1.04 -0.25
N GLU A 69 -0.09 0.05 0.49
CA GLU A 69 0.12 1.38 -0.06
C GLU A 69 1.28 2.05 0.69
N HIS A 70 2.18 2.62 -0.09
CA HIS A 70 3.25 3.48 0.41
C HIS A 70 3.33 4.73 -0.46
N THR A 71 3.37 5.89 0.17
CA THR A 71 3.44 7.17 -0.54
C THR A 71 4.74 7.87 -0.20
N MET A 72 5.42 8.37 -1.23
CA MET A 72 6.55 9.28 -1.09
C MET A 72 6.17 10.63 -1.70
N GLU A 73 6.56 11.71 -1.04
CA GLU A 73 6.23 13.05 -1.50
C GLU A 73 7.36 14.06 -1.27
N ARG A 74 7.38 15.09 -2.11
CA ARG A 74 8.17 16.30 -1.91
C ARG A 74 7.27 17.51 -2.21
N THR A 75 7.18 18.43 -1.27
CA THR A 75 6.42 19.67 -1.38
C THR A 75 7.31 20.82 -1.82
N PHE A 76 6.70 21.90 -2.31
CA PHE A 76 7.39 23.13 -2.73
C PHE A 76 8.44 22.93 -3.84
N VAL A 77 8.15 22.02 -4.77
CA VAL A 77 9.04 21.73 -5.91
C VAL A 77 8.75 22.74 -7.02
N SER A 78 9.80 23.33 -7.61
CA SER A 78 9.63 24.14 -8.83
C SER A 78 9.00 23.28 -9.93
N LYS A 79 8.07 23.84 -10.69
CA LYS A 79 7.42 23.13 -11.80
C LYS A 79 8.43 22.54 -12.80
N ASP A 80 9.54 23.23 -13.03
CA ASP A 80 10.62 22.77 -13.93
C ASP A 80 11.35 21.52 -13.40
N ASN A 81 11.24 21.24 -12.09
CA ASN A 81 11.86 20.10 -11.40
C ASN A 81 10.87 18.97 -11.07
N GLU A 82 9.64 19.04 -11.57
CA GLU A 82 8.59 18.05 -11.27
C GLU A 82 9.03 16.63 -11.66
N ASP A 83 9.43 16.44 -12.92
CA ASP A 83 9.78 15.13 -13.46
C ASP A 83 11.06 14.57 -12.85
N SER A 84 12.08 15.42 -12.64
CA SER A 84 13.34 15.00 -12.02
C SER A 84 13.12 14.54 -10.58
N THR A 85 12.31 15.28 -9.81
CA THR A 85 11.93 14.92 -8.45
C THR A 85 11.13 13.61 -8.42
N ARG A 86 10.16 13.45 -9.32
CA ARG A 86 9.36 12.22 -9.44
C ARG A 86 10.25 11.00 -9.68
N ASN A 87 11.16 11.09 -10.64
CA ASN A 87 12.07 10.00 -10.99
C ASN A 87 13.01 9.65 -9.83
N GLU A 88 13.45 10.65 -9.07
CA GLU A 88 14.25 10.45 -7.86
C GLU A 88 13.46 9.67 -6.79
N LEU A 89 12.19 10.03 -6.53
CA LEU A 89 11.33 9.31 -5.57
C LEU A 89 11.13 7.85 -6.00
N ILE A 90 10.83 7.61 -7.28
CA ILE A 90 10.66 6.25 -7.83
C ILE A 90 11.95 5.45 -7.71
N SER A 91 13.09 6.02 -8.11
CA SER A 91 14.39 5.35 -8.02
C SER A 91 14.76 5.01 -6.58
N THR A 92 14.51 5.94 -5.65
CA THR A 92 14.77 5.74 -4.22
C THR A 92 13.92 4.60 -3.66
N PHE A 93 12.64 4.56 -3.99
CA PHE A 93 11.76 3.46 -3.58
C PHE A 93 12.27 2.12 -4.13
N LYS A 94 12.57 2.06 -5.43
CA LYS A 94 13.03 0.84 -6.09
C LYS A 94 14.31 0.31 -5.45
N HIS A 95 15.26 1.20 -5.16
CA HIS A 95 16.51 0.84 -4.52
C HIS A 95 16.31 0.29 -3.10
N ASN A 96 15.46 0.93 -2.30
CA ASN A 96 15.34 0.64 -0.86
C ASN A 96 14.33 -0.46 -0.53
N SER A 97 13.25 -0.56 -1.29
CA SER A 97 12.06 -1.32 -0.90
C SER A 97 11.71 -2.47 -1.85
N LEU A 98 12.14 -2.42 -3.11
CA LEU A 98 11.71 -3.41 -4.11
C LEU A 98 12.11 -4.83 -3.70
N GLY A 99 13.33 -5.02 -3.19
CA GLY A 99 13.77 -6.32 -2.68
C GLY A 99 12.92 -6.87 -1.52
N TYR A 100 12.43 -5.99 -0.64
CA TYR A 100 11.53 -6.39 0.44
C TYR A 100 10.14 -6.78 -0.08
N LEU A 101 9.59 -6.00 -1.03
CA LEU A 101 8.29 -6.30 -1.64
C LEU A 101 8.33 -7.58 -2.48
N SER A 102 9.44 -7.85 -3.17
CA SER A 102 9.64 -9.05 -3.99
C SER A 102 9.91 -10.32 -3.19
N ALA A 103 10.12 -10.22 -1.87
CA ALA A 103 10.42 -11.38 -1.04
C ALA A 103 9.25 -12.38 -1.04
N ALA A 104 9.55 -13.67 -1.15
CA ALA A 104 8.54 -14.75 -1.20
C ALA A 104 7.59 -14.76 0.03
N ASN A 105 8.07 -14.28 1.19
CA ASN A 105 7.29 -14.22 2.43
C ASN A 105 6.64 -12.86 2.72
N PHE A 106 6.71 -11.90 1.79
CA PHE A 106 6.14 -10.57 1.97
C PHE A 106 4.64 -10.63 2.31
N ALA A 107 3.87 -11.39 1.51
CA ALA A 107 2.43 -11.57 1.70
C ALA A 107 2.07 -12.09 3.10
N GLN A 108 2.79 -13.12 3.55
CA GLN A 108 2.60 -13.68 4.89
C GLN A 108 2.95 -12.66 5.98
N LYS A 109 4.09 -11.98 5.88
CA LYS A 109 4.51 -10.95 6.85
C LYS A 109 3.49 -9.82 6.95
N MET A 110 2.93 -9.39 5.83
CA MET A 110 1.89 -8.37 5.79
C MET A 110 0.63 -8.84 6.54
N ALA A 111 0.16 -10.05 6.27
CA ALA A 111 -1.01 -10.64 6.92
C ALA A 111 -0.83 -10.76 8.44
N LEU A 112 0.33 -11.24 8.89
CA LEU A 112 0.67 -11.35 10.31
C LEU A 112 0.80 -9.97 10.98
N SER A 113 1.32 -8.96 10.26
CA SER A 113 1.35 -7.60 10.78
C SER A 113 -0.06 -7.02 11.00
N LYS A 114 -1.01 -7.32 10.09
CA LYS A 114 -2.42 -6.91 10.24
C LYS A 114 -3.10 -7.61 11.41
N LEU A 115 -2.87 -8.90 11.58
CA LEU A 115 -3.33 -9.63 12.76
C LEU A 115 -2.82 -9.00 14.05
N ARG A 116 -1.51 -8.68 14.12
CA ARG A 116 -0.92 -8.01 15.28
C ARG A 116 -1.57 -6.66 15.55
N GLU A 117 -1.79 -5.86 14.50
CA GLU A 117 -2.45 -4.55 14.60
C GLU A 117 -3.88 -4.65 15.13
N ILE A 118 -4.64 -5.64 14.67
CA ILE A 118 -6.01 -5.93 15.12
C ILE A 118 -6.01 -6.31 16.60
N LYS A 119 -5.15 -7.25 16.99
CA LYS A 119 -5.05 -7.73 18.38
C LYS A 119 -4.56 -6.63 19.34
N SER A 120 -3.66 -5.76 18.90
CA SER A 120 -3.15 -4.65 19.74
C SER A 120 -4.10 -3.47 19.82
N ASN A 121 -5.02 -3.29 18.85
CA ASN A 121 -5.96 -2.17 18.82
C ASN A 121 -7.42 -2.61 18.66
N PRO A 122 -7.99 -3.38 19.61
CA PRO A 122 -9.34 -3.93 19.45
C PRO A 122 -10.42 -2.86 19.23
N HIS A 123 -10.26 -1.68 19.84
CA HIS A 123 -11.21 -0.57 19.72
C HIS A 123 -11.31 0.01 18.30
N LYS A 124 -10.20 -0.01 17.54
CA LYS A 124 -10.16 0.46 16.14
C LYS A 124 -11.00 -0.41 15.21
N TYR A 125 -11.16 -1.69 15.54
CA TYR A 125 -11.78 -2.70 14.68
C TYR A 125 -13.13 -3.23 15.21
N ARG A 126 -13.58 -2.78 16.40
CA ARG A 126 -14.88 -3.14 16.98
C ARG A 126 -16.07 -2.59 16.19
N SER A 127 -15.93 -1.47 15.47
CA SER A 127 -17.01 -0.87 14.67
C SER A 127 -17.31 -1.66 13.39
N HIS A 128 -16.30 -2.27 12.77
CA HIS A 128 -16.47 -3.10 11.56
C HIS A 128 -17.15 -4.44 11.85
N ALA A 129 -17.01 -4.99 13.05
CA ALA A 129 -17.66 -6.25 13.44
C ALA A 129 -19.16 -6.10 13.78
N GLN A 130 -19.68 -4.87 13.91
CA GLN A 130 -21.08 -4.61 14.28
C GLN A 130 -21.97 -4.18 13.10
N SER A 131 -21.41 -3.75 11.97
CA SER A 131 -22.21 -3.38 10.79
C SER A 131 -22.85 -4.60 10.10
N ASP A 132 -22.20 -5.77 10.17
CA ASP A 132 -22.68 -7.00 9.52
C ASP A 132 -23.69 -7.79 10.37
N LYS A 133 -24.06 -7.28 11.56
CA LYS A 133 -25.11 -7.86 12.41
C LYS A 133 -26.48 -7.17 12.26
N LYS A 134 -26.64 -6.27 11.28
CA LYS A 134 -27.89 -5.53 11.04
C LYS A 134 -28.48 -5.71 9.62
N ALA A 135 -28.18 -6.81 8.94
CA ALA A 135 -28.89 -7.22 7.73
C ALA A 135 -29.65 -8.54 7.98
#